data_AF-G0NH58-F1
#
_entry.id   AF-G0NH58-F1
#
_cell.length_a   1.000
_cell.length_b   1.000
_cell.length_c   1.000
_cell.angle_alpha   90.00
_cell.angle_beta   90.00
_cell.angle_gamma   90.00
#
_symmetry.space_group_name_H-M   'P 1'
#
loop_
_entity.id
_entity.type
_entity.pdbx_description
1 polymer ?
#
loop_
_entity_poly.entity_id
_entity_poly.type
_entity_poly.pdbx_seq_one_letter_code
_entity_poly.pdbx_strand_id
1 'polypeptide(L)'
;MTKILEYSYIILFIFLPLTFAGTQSIRGVGRLLCRGKPAQYAELQLINTRGEKDNIPIGDPVFSDPDGYFEISGSMHQFYPIPGGLRVWHECFYDIGIHHDPCKSLLEVEIPIEYSNDSKLPKKTWEAGIIDLEVGVLRQNLERCDKILADDVFSDSDGYFDISGSTTQITNMDVRLTIWHDCFEDERPRGGCKNWLELQIPSLYVNKGPFPMTFLEMGNLDLEKEQKKEHLDKCSG
;
A
#
# COMPACT_ATOMS: atom_id res chain seq x y z
N MET A 1 -59.38 25.06 -54.99
CA MET A 1 -58.06 24.40 -54.91
C MET A 1 -57.24 25.14 -53.87
N THR A 2 -57.15 24.60 -52.66
CA THR A 2 -56.36 25.18 -51.55
C THR A 2 -55.60 24.02 -50.93
N LYS A 3 -54.28 23.98 -51.14
CA LYS A 3 -53.40 22.97 -50.53
C LYS A 3 -52.95 23.48 -49.16
N ILE A 4 -53.30 22.73 -48.12
CA ILE A 4 -52.81 22.93 -46.76
C ILE A 4 -51.39 22.38 -46.71
N LEU A 5 -50.42 23.22 -46.34
CA LEU A 5 -49.03 22.82 -46.10
C LEU A 5 -48.90 22.40 -44.65
N GLU A 6 -48.70 21.11 -44.39
CA GLU A 6 -48.36 20.62 -43.05
C GLU A 6 -46.85 20.74 -42.82
N TYR A 7 -46.46 21.55 -41.84
CA TYR A 7 -45.08 21.64 -41.37
C TYR A 7 -44.84 20.57 -40.29
N SER A 8 -44.02 19.58 -40.63
CA SER A 8 -43.54 18.57 -39.68
C SER A 8 -42.37 19.13 -38.89
N TYR A 9 -42.54 19.34 -37.59
CA TYR A 9 -41.48 19.76 -36.67
C TYR A 9 -40.66 18.54 -36.25
N ILE A 10 -39.42 18.44 -36.74
CA ILE A 10 -38.45 17.43 -36.29
C ILE A 10 -37.85 17.92 -34.97
N ILE A 11 -38.19 17.26 -33.86
CA ILE A 11 -37.56 17.49 -32.55
C ILE A 11 -36.19 16.80 -32.55
N LEU A 12 -35.12 17.58 -32.56
CA LEU A 12 -33.74 17.09 -32.42
C LEU A 12 -33.45 16.85 -30.92
N PHE A 13 -33.52 15.59 -30.48
CA PHE A 13 -33.04 15.22 -29.15
C PHE A 13 -31.51 15.27 -29.11
N ILE A 14 -30.96 16.36 -28.55
CA ILE A 14 -29.56 16.41 -28.17
C ILE A 14 -29.40 15.50 -26.95
N PHE A 15 -28.86 14.30 -27.16
CA PHE A 15 -28.39 13.46 -26.06
C PHE A 15 -27.21 14.18 -25.40
N LEU A 16 -27.46 14.91 -24.31
CA LEU A 16 -26.39 15.22 -23.37
C LEU A 16 -25.92 13.87 -22.82
N PRO A 17 -24.64 13.48 -23.00
CA PRO A 17 -24.12 12.34 -22.25
C PRO A 17 -24.24 12.73 -20.78
N LEU A 18 -25.05 11.98 -20.01
CA LEU A 18 -24.99 12.06 -18.56
C LEU A 18 -23.54 11.77 -18.19
N THR A 19 -22.82 12.79 -17.73
CA THR A 19 -21.49 12.61 -17.20
C THR A 19 -21.65 11.85 -15.88
N PHE A 20 -21.46 10.52 -15.95
CA PHE A 20 -21.44 9.66 -14.77
C PHE A 20 -20.21 10.03 -13.92
N ALA A 21 -20.39 10.96 -12.99
CA ALA A 21 -19.47 11.15 -11.88
C ALA A 21 -19.57 9.92 -10.96
N GLY A 22 -18.86 8.85 -11.31
CA GLY A 22 -18.92 7.57 -10.61
C GLY A 22 -17.78 7.42 -9.61
N THR A 23 -18.11 7.29 -8.33
CA THR A 23 -17.20 6.63 -7.37
C THR A 23 -17.35 5.14 -7.56
N GLN A 24 -16.23 4.46 -7.78
CA GLN A 24 -16.19 3.00 -7.89
C GLN A 24 -15.50 2.39 -6.66
N SER A 25 -15.78 1.12 -6.38
CA SER A 25 -15.15 0.37 -5.28
C SER A 25 -14.85 -1.08 -5.63
N ILE A 26 -13.85 -1.62 -4.95
CA ILE A 26 -13.42 -3.02 -5.04
C ILE A 26 -13.39 -3.59 -3.61
N ARG A 27 -13.83 -4.84 -3.45
CA ARG A 27 -13.62 -5.65 -2.25
C ARG A 27 -13.10 -7.02 -2.65
N GLY A 28 -12.08 -7.49 -1.96
CA GLY A 28 -11.50 -8.82 -2.14
C GLY A 28 -11.33 -9.52 -0.79
N VAL A 29 -11.48 -10.84 -0.82
CA VAL A 29 -11.18 -11.72 0.32
C VAL A 29 -10.40 -12.93 -0.15
N GLY A 30 -9.62 -13.55 0.71
CA GLY A 30 -8.86 -14.75 0.37
C GLY A 30 -7.96 -15.23 1.50
N ARG A 31 -7.10 -16.21 1.19
CA ARG A 31 -6.05 -16.71 2.09
C ARG A 31 -4.70 -16.72 1.40
N LEU A 32 -3.67 -16.25 2.10
CA LEU A 32 -2.29 -16.28 1.67
C LEU A 32 -1.61 -17.53 2.24
N LEU A 33 -0.87 -18.25 1.39
CA LEU A 33 0.01 -19.34 1.82
C LEU A 33 1.46 -19.01 1.50
N CYS A 34 2.34 -19.54 2.34
CA CYS A 34 3.78 -19.56 2.13
C CYS A 34 4.32 -20.92 2.58
N ARG A 35 5.01 -21.66 1.72
CA ARG A 35 5.58 -22.99 2.03
C ARG A 35 4.52 -23.94 2.59
N GLY A 36 3.32 -23.88 2.00
CA GLY A 36 2.15 -24.66 2.42
C GLY A 36 1.56 -24.30 3.79
N LYS A 37 2.02 -23.24 4.45
CA LYS A 37 1.49 -22.73 5.73
C LYS A 37 0.81 -21.38 5.54
N PRO A 38 -0.12 -20.98 6.43
CA PRO A 38 -0.67 -19.63 6.44
C PRO A 38 0.42 -18.56 6.45
N ALA A 39 0.37 -17.63 5.50
CA ALA A 39 1.24 -16.46 5.49
C ALA A 39 0.63 -15.37 6.37
N GLN A 40 1.12 -15.29 7.60
CA GLN A 40 0.60 -14.41 8.63
C GLN A 40 1.16 -13.00 8.46
N TYR A 41 0.33 -11.99 8.70
CA TYR A 41 0.74 -10.59 8.77
C TYR A 41 1.47 -10.07 7.52
N ALA A 42 1.19 -10.63 6.35
CA ALA A 42 1.61 -10.06 5.09
C ALA A 42 0.80 -8.79 4.83
N GLU A 43 1.44 -7.74 4.30
CA GLU A 43 0.79 -6.47 4.03
C GLU A 43 0.14 -6.49 2.64
N LEU A 44 -1.08 -5.98 2.52
CA LEU A 44 -1.85 -5.94 1.29
C LEU A 44 -2.34 -4.52 0.97
N GLN A 45 -2.26 -4.13 -0.31
CA GLN A 45 -2.77 -2.84 -0.79
C GLN A 45 -3.56 -3.02 -2.08
N LEU A 46 -4.78 -2.49 -2.12
CA LEU A 46 -5.52 -2.35 -3.37
C LEU A 46 -5.00 -1.16 -4.17
N ILE A 47 -4.78 -1.37 -5.45
CA ILE A 47 -4.27 -0.36 -6.37
C ILE A 47 -5.10 -0.24 -7.65
N ASN A 48 -5.05 0.93 -8.28
CA ASN A 48 -5.45 1.13 -9.67
C ASN A 48 -4.23 0.93 -10.59
N THR A 49 -4.29 -0.10 -11.44
CA THR A 49 -3.16 -0.52 -12.30
C THR A 49 -2.97 0.31 -13.56
N ARG A 50 -3.85 1.30 -13.82
CA ARG A 50 -3.72 2.19 -14.98
C ARG A 50 -2.67 3.31 -14.79
N GLY A 51 -2.16 3.53 -13.56
CA GLY A 51 -1.23 4.61 -13.27
C GLY A 51 0.16 4.36 -13.88
N GLU A 52 0.53 5.10 -14.92
CA GLU A 52 1.78 4.91 -15.69
C GLU A 52 3.10 5.12 -14.92
N LYS A 53 3.07 5.54 -13.64
CA LYS A 53 4.33 5.80 -12.91
C LYS A 53 4.39 5.23 -11.50
N ASP A 54 3.27 5.20 -10.80
CA ASP A 54 3.09 4.47 -9.55
C ASP A 54 1.61 4.07 -9.49
N ASN A 55 1.33 2.77 -9.40
CA ASN A 55 -0.03 2.28 -9.20
C ASN A 55 -0.66 3.00 -8.01
N ILE A 56 -1.86 3.56 -8.18
CA ILE A 56 -2.46 4.49 -7.21
C ILE A 56 -3.21 3.68 -6.15
N PRO A 57 -2.89 3.80 -4.85
CA PRO A 57 -3.67 3.18 -3.78
C PRO A 57 -5.15 3.62 -3.83
N ILE A 58 -6.07 2.65 -3.71
CA ILE A 58 -7.52 2.93 -3.70
C ILE A 58 -8.16 2.68 -2.33
N GLY A 59 -7.38 2.50 -1.27
CA GLY A 59 -7.81 2.28 0.11
C GLY A 59 -6.61 2.25 1.06
N ASP A 60 -6.86 2.05 2.35
CA ASP A 60 -5.80 1.83 3.33
C ASP A 60 -5.22 0.40 3.19
N PRO A 61 -3.94 0.18 3.52
CA PRO A 61 -3.38 -1.16 3.55
C PRO A 61 -3.98 -2.00 4.69
N VAL A 62 -3.98 -3.32 4.52
CA VAL A 62 -4.41 -4.28 5.56
C VAL A 62 -3.36 -5.38 5.73
N PHE A 63 -3.48 -6.16 6.80
CA PHE A 63 -2.62 -7.31 7.04
C PHE A 63 -3.43 -8.60 7.02
N SER A 64 -2.82 -9.69 6.54
CA SER A 64 -3.40 -11.02 6.74
C SER A 64 -3.37 -11.41 8.22
N ASP A 65 -4.36 -12.20 8.64
CA ASP A 65 -4.48 -12.69 10.00
C ASP A 65 -3.58 -13.93 10.27
N PRO A 66 -3.60 -14.52 11.49
CA PRO A 66 -2.81 -15.73 11.79
C PRO A 66 -3.14 -16.96 10.93
N ASP A 67 -4.34 -17.01 10.34
CA ASP A 67 -4.76 -18.07 9.41
C ASP A 67 -4.48 -17.69 7.95
N GLY A 68 -3.75 -16.59 7.74
CA GLY A 68 -3.40 -16.03 6.43
C GLY A 68 -4.60 -15.42 5.70
N TYR A 69 -5.75 -15.31 6.35
CA TYR A 69 -6.95 -14.74 5.75
C TYR A 69 -6.82 -13.21 5.64
N PHE A 70 -7.35 -12.65 4.55
CA PHE A 70 -7.43 -11.21 4.37
C PHE A 70 -8.82 -10.81 3.87
N GLU A 71 -9.21 -9.60 4.25
CA GLU A 71 -10.33 -8.86 3.67
C GLU A 71 -9.85 -7.43 3.39
N ILE A 72 -10.00 -6.97 2.15
CA ILE A 72 -9.57 -5.64 1.75
C ILE A 72 -10.65 -4.98 0.90
N SER A 73 -10.85 -3.68 1.11
CA SER A 73 -11.75 -2.88 0.28
C SER A 73 -11.23 -1.47 0.07
N GLY A 74 -11.61 -0.88 -1.05
CA GLY A 74 -11.16 0.44 -1.45
C GLY A 74 -12.14 1.08 -2.41
N SER A 75 -12.11 2.41 -2.50
CA SER A 75 -12.93 3.17 -3.44
C SER A 75 -12.15 4.36 -4.00
N MET A 76 -12.41 4.69 -5.27
CA MET A 76 -11.79 5.82 -5.93
C MET A 76 -12.78 6.46 -6.91
N HIS A 77 -12.68 7.78 -7.05
CA HIS A 77 -13.47 8.51 -8.04
C HIS A 77 -12.84 8.35 -9.42
N GLN A 78 -13.53 7.69 -10.35
CA GLN A 78 -13.05 7.51 -11.71
C GLN A 78 -14.22 7.32 -12.69
N PHE A 79 -14.17 8.05 -13.81
CA PHE A 79 -15.19 8.00 -14.86
C PHE A 79 -15.17 6.72 -15.70
N TYR A 80 -14.04 6.02 -15.72
CA TYR A 80 -13.88 4.74 -16.42
C TYR A 80 -13.70 3.60 -15.41
N PRO A 81 -14.07 2.36 -15.76
CA PRO A 81 -13.83 1.19 -14.91
C PRO A 81 -12.41 1.19 -14.34
N ILE A 82 -12.28 1.03 -13.02
CA ILE A 82 -10.97 0.91 -12.36
C ILE A 82 -10.42 -0.49 -12.67
N PRO A 83 -9.28 -0.62 -13.37
CA PRO A 83 -8.56 -1.89 -13.40
C PRO A 83 -7.87 -2.06 -12.03
N GLY A 84 -8.39 -3.00 -11.24
CA GLY A 84 -7.92 -3.25 -9.88
C GLY A 84 -6.72 -4.19 -9.86
N GLY A 85 -5.81 -3.95 -8.92
CA GLY A 85 -4.75 -4.89 -8.56
C GLY A 85 -4.65 -5.03 -7.04
N LEU A 86 -4.17 -6.19 -6.60
CA LEU A 86 -3.81 -6.48 -5.23
C LEU A 86 -2.29 -6.60 -5.16
N ARG A 87 -1.65 -5.71 -4.39
CA ARG A 87 -0.25 -5.85 -3.99
C ARG A 87 -0.18 -6.62 -2.68
N VAL A 88 0.77 -7.53 -2.57
CA VAL A 88 1.09 -8.26 -1.35
C VAL A 88 2.58 -8.17 -1.10
N TRP A 89 2.98 -7.54 0.00
CA TRP A 89 4.36 -7.53 0.47
C TRP A 89 4.56 -8.65 1.48
N HIS A 90 5.55 -9.50 1.23
CA HIS A 90 5.75 -10.71 2.00
C HIS A 90 7.21 -11.14 2.11
N GLU A 91 7.45 -12.00 3.10
CA GLU A 91 8.78 -12.51 3.45
C GLU A 91 8.96 -14.00 3.12
N CYS A 92 8.07 -14.56 2.29
CA CYS A 92 8.01 -16.00 2.06
C CYS A 92 9.33 -16.67 1.58
N PHE A 93 10.20 -15.91 0.91
CA PHE A 93 11.48 -16.41 0.41
C PHE A 93 12.64 -16.26 1.41
N TYR A 94 12.43 -15.59 2.53
CA TYR A 94 13.45 -15.43 3.57
C TYR A 94 13.54 -16.65 4.49
N ASP A 95 14.66 -16.78 5.18
CA ASP A 95 14.86 -17.80 6.19
C ASP A 95 14.13 -17.41 7.48
N ILE A 96 13.39 -18.36 8.05
CA ILE A 96 12.59 -18.14 9.27
C ILE A 96 13.53 -17.80 10.43
N GLY A 97 13.35 -16.63 11.06
CA GLY A 97 14.12 -16.20 12.24
C GLY A 97 15.38 -15.38 11.93
N ILE A 98 15.57 -14.95 10.67
CA ILE A 98 16.57 -13.96 10.30
C ILE A 98 15.85 -12.63 10.03
N HIS A 99 16.20 -11.58 10.76
CA HIS A 99 15.78 -10.22 10.42
C HIS A 99 16.47 -9.83 9.12
N HIS A 100 15.72 -9.90 8.04
CA HIS A 100 16.06 -9.21 6.81
C HIS A 100 15.42 -7.83 6.93
N ASP A 101 16.24 -6.77 6.93
CA ASP A 101 15.88 -5.35 6.71
C ASP A 101 14.64 -5.15 5.79
N PRO A 102 13.99 -3.96 5.67
CA PRO A 102 12.58 -3.76 5.23
C PRO A 102 12.18 -4.28 3.83
N CYS A 103 13.12 -4.89 3.12
CA CYS A 103 12.96 -5.66 1.90
C CYS A 103 11.86 -6.73 2.03
N LYS A 104 10.69 -6.45 1.48
CA LYS A 104 9.64 -7.46 1.25
C LYS A 104 9.59 -7.82 -0.24
N SER A 105 9.34 -9.10 -0.53
CA SER A 105 8.97 -9.52 -1.90
C SER A 105 7.58 -8.97 -2.22
N LEU A 106 7.35 -8.57 -3.48
CA LEU A 106 6.08 -8.02 -3.92
C LEU A 106 5.41 -8.98 -4.91
N LEU A 107 4.24 -9.49 -4.54
CA LEU A 107 3.33 -10.13 -5.47
C LEU A 107 2.27 -9.12 -5.90
N GLU A 108 2.06 -8.98 -7.21
CA GLU A 108 0.91 -8.23 -7.77
C GLU A 108 -0.05 -9.20 -8.45
N VAL A 109 -1.33 -9.14 -8.07
CA VAL A 109 -2.41 -9.93 -8.66
C VAL A 109 -3.44 -9.00 -9.28
N GLU A 110 -3.76 -9.21 -10.55
CA GLU A 110 -4.85 -8.46 -11.20
C GLU A 110 -6.20 -8.91 -10.68
N ILE A 111 -7.07 -7.94 -10.37
CA ILE A 111 -8.45 -8.18 -9.97
C ILE A 111 -9.32 -8.12 -11.22
N PRO A 112 -10.13 -9.16 -11.51
CA PRO A 112 -11.01 -9.14 -12.67
C PRO A 112 -11.96 -7.93 -12.62
N ILE A 113 -12.06 -7.23 -13.75
CA ILE A 113 -12.73 -5.92 -13.85
C ILE A 113 -14.22 -5.98 -13.47
N GLU A 114 -14.85 -7.14 -13.62
CA GLU A 114 -16.23 -7.41 -13.22
C GLU A 114 -16.46 -7.31 -11.71
N TYR A 115 -15.41 -7.34 -10.88
CA TYR A 115 -15.53 -7.11 -9.44
C TYR A 115 -15.41 -5.62 -9.05
N SER A 116 -15.20 -4.73 -10.02
CA SER A 116 -15.44 -3.30 -9.81
C SER A 116 -16.93 -3.02 -9.63
N ASN A 117 -17.24 -2.12 -8.70
CA ASN A 117 -18.59 -1.72 -8.34
C ASN A 117 -18.76 -0.23 -8.60
N ASP A 118 -19.83 0.19 -9.27
CA ASP A 118 -20.17 1.60 -9.53
C ASP A 118 -20.82 2.29 -8.31
N SER A 119 -20.24 2.08 -7.14
CA SER A 119 -20.61 2.76 -5.90
C SER A 119 -19.43 2.82 -4.93
N LYS A 120 -19.50 3.73 -3.95
CA LYS A 120 -18.49 3.80 -2.88
C LYS A 120 -18.46 2.53 -2.00
N LEU A 121 -19.61 1.90 -1.81
CA LEU A 121 -19.71 0.63 -1.09
C LEU A 121 -19.75 -0.53 -2.11
N PRO A 122 -18.87 -1.53 -1.99
CA PRO A 122 -18.82 -2.65 -2.91
C PRO A 122 -20.02 -3.59 -2.70
N LYS A 123 -20.65 -4.01 -3.80
CA LYS A 123 -21.79 -4.95 -3.80
C LYS A 123 -21.35 -6.36 -4.18
N LYS A 124 -20.30 -6.46 -4.99
CA LYS A 124 -19.63 -7.69 -5.40
C LYS A 124 -18.30 -7.81 -4.66
N THR A 125 -17.99 -9.03 -4.25
CA THR A 125 -16.72 -9.40 -3.62
C THR A 125 -15.97 -10.32 -4.57
N TRP A 126 -14.70 -10.02 -4.78
CA TRP A 126 -13.77 -10.94 -5.44
C TRP A 126 -13.28 -11.98 -4.42
N GLU A 127 -13.69 -13.23 -4.63
CA GLU A 127 -13.21 -14.38 -3.86
C GLU A 127 -11.89 -14.87 -4.48
N ALA A 128 -10.76 -14.42 -3.95
CA ALA A 128 -9.44 -14.74 -4.49
C ALA A 128 -9.01 -16.19 -4.25
N GLY A 129 -9.68 -16.89 -3.33
CA GLY A 129 -9.34 -18.25 -2.94
C GLY A 129 -8.02 -18.30 -2.18
N ILE A 130 -7.15 -19.25 -2.55
CA ILE A 130 -5.81 -19.40 -1.99
C ILE A 130 -4.81 -18.75 -2.95
N ILE A 131 -4.01 -17.81 -2.43
CA ILE A 131 -2.88 -17.21 -3.13
C ILE A 131 -1.62 -17.78 -2.50
N ASP A 132 -0.86 -18.56 -3.28
CA ASP A 132 0.44 -19.09 -2.87
C ASP A 132 1.54 -18.08 -3.22
N LEU A 133 2.19 -17.54 -2.20
CA LEU A 133 3.23 -16.52 -2.31
C LEU A 133 4.55 -17.06 -2.89
N GLU A 134 4.66 -18.38 -3.09
CA GLU A 134 5.79 -19.00 -3.79
C GLU A 134 5.63 -18.94 -5.31
N VAL A 135 4.40 -18.71 -5.81
CA VAL A 135 4.09 -18.72 -7.24
C VAL A 135 4.34 -17.36 -7.88
N GLY A 136 5.03 -17.36 -9.02
CA GLY A 136 4.96 -16.24 -9.96
C GLY A 136 5.92 -15.08 -9.70
N VAL A 137 6.92 -15.23 -8.84
CA VAL A 137 7.93 -14.16 -8.66
C VAL A 137 8.97 -14.24 -9.78
N LEU A 138 8.67 -13.54 -10.89
CA LEU A 138 9.66 -13.17 -11.89
C LEU A 138 10.73 -12.30 -11.20
N ARG A 139 12.01 -12.44 -11.56
CA ARG A 139 13.16 -11.75 -10.92
C ARG A 139 13.03 -10.23 -10.69
N GLN A 140 12.14 -9.55 -11.41
CA GLN A 140 11.87 -8.11 -11.26
C GLN A 140 10.90 -7.76 -10.10
N ASN A 141 10.20 -8.76 -9.57
CA ASN A 141 9.26 -8.67 -8.44
C ASN A 141 9.81 -9.40 -7.19
N LEU A 142 10.92 -10.10 -7.35
CA LEU A 142 11.75 -10.61 -6.26
C LEU A 142 12.57 -9.41 -5.78
N GLU A 143 12.47 -9.10 -4.49
CA GLU A 143 13.25 -8.04 -3.83
C GLU A 143 12.98 -6.62 -4.39
N ARG A 144 11.87 -5.99 -3.98
CA ARG A 144 11.84 -4.51 -4.00
C ARG A 144 12.56 -4.05 -2.75
N CYS A 145 13.90 -4.03 -2.82
CA CYS A 145 14.70 -3.40 -1.78
C CYS A 145 14.39 -1.92 -1.82
N ASP A 146 13.61 -1.43 -0.85
CA ASP A 146 13.68 -0.03 -0.50
C ASP A 146 15.15 0.30 -0.31
N LYS A 147 15.65 1.25 -1.10
CA LYS A 147 17.06 1.60 -1.04
C LYS A 147 17.27 2.31 0.29
N ILE A 148 17.99 1.66 1.21
CA ILE A 148 18.42 2.30 2.45
C ILE A 148 19.25 3.52 2.07
N LEU A 149 18.74 4.69 2.48
CA LEU A 149 19.37 5.98 2.24
C LEU A 149 20.41 6.29 3.34
N ALA A 150 20.11 5.84 4.56
CA ALA A 150 20.95 5.89 5.75
C ALA A 150 20.49 4.81 6.73
N ASP A 151 21.43 4.10 7.34
CA ASP A 151 21.28 3.07 8.38
C ASP A 151 22.24 3.35 9.54
N ASP A 152 22.17 2.54 10.59
CA ASP A 152 23.05 2.60 11.78
C ASP A 152 23.11 3.97 12.49
N VAL A 153 22.01 4.74 12.42
CA VAL A 153 21.83 5.98 13.19
C VAL A 153 21.08 5.68 14.47
N PHE A 154 21.71 5.99 15.60
CA PHE A 154 21.14 5.81 16.93
C PHE A 154 20.84 7.17 17.54
N SER A 155 19.70 7.27 18.25
CA SER A 155 19.44 8.43 19.09
C SER A 155 20.47 8.51 20.23
N ASP A 156 20.76 9.72 20.69
CA ASP A 156 21.61 9.92 21.86
C ASP A 156 20.87 9.65 23.19
N SER A 157 21.53 9.95 24.31
CA SER A 157 20.98 9.74 25.66
C SER A 157 19.75 10.58 25.98
N ASP A 158 19.54 11.68 25.26
CA ASP A 158 18.37 12.55 25.40
C ASP A 158 17.27 12.18 24.38
N GLY A 159 17.49 11.14 23.56
CA GLY A 159 16.58 10.69 22.51
C GLY A 159 16.66 11.51 21.22
N TYR A 160 17.63 12.42 21.10
CA TYR A 160 17.82 13.23 19.90
C TYR A 160 18.47 12.41 18.78
N PHE A 161 18.02 12.62 17.54
CA PHE A 161 18.63 12.05 16.34
C PHE A 161 18.66 13.08 15.21
N ASP A 162 19.65 12.96 14.33
CA ASP A 162 19.77 13.71 13.08
C ASP A 162 20.18 12.71 11.99
N ILE A 163 19.37 12.60 10.94
CA ILE A 163 19.55 11.62 9.88
C ILE A 163 19.41 12.27 8.51
N SER A 164 20.39 12.00 7.66
CA SER A 164 20.34 12.35 6.24
C SER A 164 20.90 11.20 5.43
N GLY A 165 20.32 10.98 4.25
CA GLY A 165 20.69 9.88 3.38
C GLY A 165 20.61 10.28 1.92
N SER A 166 21.30 9.54 1.06
CA SER A 166 21.30 9.81 -0.38
C SER A 166 21.33 8.54 -1.19
N THR A 167 20.85 8.61 -2.43
CA THR A 167 20.88 7.51 -3.38
C THR A 167 21.25 8.03 -4.76
N THR A 168 21.86 7.17 -5.57
CA THR A 168 22.13 7.45 -6.99
C THR A 168 20.91 7.22 -7.88
N GLN A 169 19.75 6.89 -7.30
CA GLN A 169 18.51 6.70 -8.04
C GLN A 169 18.00 8.02 -8.64
N ILE A 170 17.52 7.96 -9.88
CA ILE A 170 17.16 9.14 -10.70
C ILE A 170 15.64 9.34 -10.85
N THR A 171 14.82 8.56 -10.15
CA THR A 171 13.36 8.59 -10.18
C THR A 171 12.78 9.47 -9.06
N ASN A 172 11.45 9.65 -9.04
CA ASN A 172 10.78 10.23 -7.88
C ASN A 172 10.96 9.27 -6.70
N MET A 173 11.31 9.82 -5.53
CA MET A 173 11.56 9.05 -4.31
C MET A 173 10.35 9.20 -3.40
N ASP A 174 9.79 8.06 -2.98
CA ASP A 174 8.92 8.01 -1.81
C ASP A 174 9.79 7.62 -0.60
N VAL A 175 9.95 8.53 0.35
CA VAL A 175 10.91 8.40 1.45
C VAL A 175 10.17 8.14 2.75
N ARG A 176 10.66 7.15 3.50
CA ARG A 176 10.13 6.76 4.81
C ARG A 176 11.25 6.79 5.84
N LEU A 177 10.93 7.20 7.05
CA LEU A 177 11.76 7.01 8.25
C LEU A 177 11.16 5.86 9.05
N THR A 178 11.98 4.85 9.33
CA THR A 178 11.61 3.76 10.23
C THR A 178 12.43 3.90 11.51
N ILE A 179 11.74 3.99 12.64
CA ILE A 179 12.35 4.08 13.97
C ILE A 179 12.15 2.73 14.66
N TRP A 180 13.23 1.99 14.89
CA TRP A 180 13.21 0.76 15.66
C TRP A 180 13.39 1.06 17.15
N HIS A 181 12.58 0.47 18.01
CA HIS A 181 12.62 0.74 19.45
C HIS A 181 12.13 -0.44 20.30
N ASP A 182 12.51 -0.37 21.58
CA ASP A 182 12.14 -1.32 22.65
C ASP A 182 11.10 -0.73 23.62
N CYS A 183 10.59 0.47 23.35
CA CYS A 183 9.46 0.99 24.12
C CYS A 183 8.30 -0.02 24.08
N PHE A 184 7.51 -0.10 25.16
CA PHE A 184 6.51 -1.15 25.43
C PHE A 184 7.03 -2.53 25.85
N GLU A 185 8.32 -2.69 26.15
CA GLU A 185 8.78 -3.91 26.82
C GLU A 185 8.23 -3.98 28.26
N ASP A 186 7.14 -4.73 28.44
CA ASP A 186 6.87 -5.38 29.73
C ASP A 186 8.13 -6.15 30.14
N GLU A 187 8.43 -6.31 31.43
CA GLU A 187 9.63 -7.01 31.98
C GLU A 187 9.85 -8.48 31.54
N ARG A 188 9.12 -8.96 30.52
CA ARG A 188 9.26 -10.28 29.93
C ARG A 188 10.27 -10.23 28.80
N PRO A 189 11.27 -11.13 28.78
CA PRO A 189 12.23 -11.24 27.69
C PRO A 189 11.50 -11.76 26.45
N ARG A 190 11.01 -10.86 25.60
CA ARG A 190 10.58 -11.22 24.25
C ARG A 190 11.85 -11.35 23.43
N GLY A 191 12.32 -12.57 23.24
CA GLY A 191 13.58 -12.85 22.56
C GLY A 191 13.68 -12.12 21.22
N GLY A 192 14.49 -11.06 21.17
CA GLY A 192 14.98 -10.43 19.95
C GLY A 192 14.02 -9.58 19.13
N CYS A 193 12.74 -9.44 19.50
CA CYS A 193 11.77 -8.66 18.72
C CYS A 193 11.91 -7.16 18.95
N LYS A 194 11.67 -6.35 17.92
CA LYS A 194 11.76 -4.88 17.96
C LYS A 194 10.46 -4.28 17.46
N ASN A 195 9.89 -3.30 18.16
CA ASN A 195 8.80 -2.51 17.61
C ASN A 195 9.36 -1.50 16.61
N TRP A 196 8.54 -1.08 15.64
CA TRP A 196 8.92 0.05 14.80
C TRP A 196 7.76 0.99 14.46
N LEU A 197 8.13 2.26 14.37
CA LEU A 197 7.27 3.33 13.88
C LEU A 197 7.73 3.73 12.47
N GLU A 198 6.79 3.70 11.51
CA GLU A 198 7.06 4.14 10.14
C GLU A 198 6.39 5.49 9.84
N LEU A 199 7.21 6.49 9.51
CA LEU A 199 6.78 7.84 9.17
C LEU A 199 7.09 8.16 7.71
N GLN A 200 6.13 8.76 7.02
CA GLN A 200 6.33 9.20 5.65
C GLN A 200 6.94 10.59 5.59
N ILE A 201 8.03 10.73 4.85
CA ILE A 201 8.72 12.01 4.68
C ILE A 201 8.09 12.76 3.49
N PRO A 202 7.55 13.97 3.71
CA PRO A 202 6.99 14.76 2.62
C PRO A 202 8.04 15.04 1.54
N SER A 203 7.65 14.89 0.27
CA SER A 203 8.54 15.04 -0.88
C SER A 203 9.23 16.41 -0.98
N LEU A 204 8.73 17.43 -0.26
CA LEU A 204 9.34 18.77 -0.21
C LEU A 204 10.67 18.81 0.56
N TYR A 205 10.94 17.80 1.39
CA TYR A 205 12.21 17.61 2.10
C TYR A 205 13.17 16.68 1.35
N VAL A 206 12.82 16.31 0.12
CA VAL A 206 13.63 15.48 -0.76
C VAL A 206 14.10 16.32 -1.94
N ASN A 207 15.41 16.42 -2.12
CA ASN A 207 16.00 17.20 -3.20
C ASN A 207 16.99 16.39 -4.03
N LYS A 208 17.22 16.84 -5.27
CA LYS A 208 18.31 16.33 -6.11
C LYS A 208 19.62 16.97 -5.67
N GLY A 209 20.66 16.16 -5.59
CA GLY A 209 22.02 16.58 -5.24
C GLY A 209 22.59 15.76 -4.09
N PRO A 210 23.91 15.89 -3.84
CA PRO A 210 24.59 15.09 -2.83
C PRO A 210 24.31 15.55 -1.38
N PHE A 211 23.61 16.66 -1.18
CA PHE A 211 23.38 17.25 0.14
C PHE A 211 21.91 17.67 0.33
N PRO A 212 21.34 17.51 1.54
CA PRO A 212 20.02 18.01 1.87
C PRO A 212 20.00 19.55 1.82
N MET A 213 19.00 20.12 1.15
CA MET A 213 18.80 21.58 1.07
C MET A 213 17.78 22.11 2.08
N THR A 214 16.93 21.23 2.60
CA THR A 214 15.91 21.51 3.61
C THR A 214 15.90 20.37 4.62
N PHE A 215 15.38 20.62 5.82
CA PHE A 215 15.27 19.61 6.88
C PHE A 215 13.86 19.67 7.48
N LEU A 216 13.40 18.52 7.97
CA LEU A 216 12.09 18.35 8.60
C LEU A 216 12.28 18.23 10.12
N GLU A 217 11.77 19.21 10.87
CA GLU A 217 11.68 19.08 12.32
C GLU A 217 10.46 18.27 12.73
N MET A 218 10.73 17.07 13.23
CA MET A 218 9.72 16.13 13.71
C MET A 218 9.24 16.47 15.12
N GLY A 219 9.99 17.30 15.86
CA GLY A 219 9.70 17.61 17.25
C GLY A 219 9.83 16.36 18.12
N ASN A 220 8.97 16.27 19.15
CA ASN A 220 8.99 15.16 20.08
C ASN A 220 8.05 14.04 19.61
N LEU A 221 8.61 12.85 19.38
CA LEU A 221 7.87 11.64 19.08
C LEU A 221 7.78 10.77 20.33
N ASP A 222 6.55 10.51 20.77
CA ASP A 222 6.25 9.62 21.90
C ASP A 222 6.07 8.19 21.38
N LEU A 223 7.08 7.35 21.61
CA LEU A 223 7.14 5.95 21.17
C LEU A 223 6.45 4.99 22.15
N GLU A 224 5.78 5.48 23.20
CA GLU A 224 4.97 4.69 24.13
C GLU A 224 3.46 4.82 23.88
N LYS A 225 3.04 5.51 22.82
CA LYS A 225 1.62 5.61 22.47
C LYS A 225 1.40 5.01 21.09
N GLU A 226 0.49 4.05 21.01
CA GLU A 226 0.09 3.44 19.74
C GLU A 226 -0.31 4.52 18.72
N GLN A 227 0.51 4.68 17.68
CA GLN A 227 0.29 5.65 16.61
C GLN A 227 -0.38 5.00 15.39
N LYS A 228 -1.13 5.79 14.61
CA LYS A 228 -1.56 5.35 13.26
C LYS A 228 -0.29 5.12 12.44
N LYS A 229 -0.02 3.86 12.07
CA LYS A 229 1.22 3.34 11.41
C LYS A 229 2.32 2.82 12.36
N GLU A 230 1.98 2.54 13.61
CA GLU A 230 2.86 1.76 14.46
C GLU A 230 2.69 0.27 14.17
N HIS A 231 3.82 -0.40 13.98
CA HIS A 231 3.86 -1.82 13.72
C HIS A 231 4.38 -2.51 14.98
N LEU A 232 3.41 -3.00 15.76
CA LEU A 232 3.69 -3.76 16.95
C LEU A 232 4.00 -5.19 16.54
N ASP A 233 5.22 -5.63 16.81
CA ASP A 233 5.57 -7.03 16.70
C ASP A 233 4.81 -7.82 17.77
N LYS A 234 3.73 -8.49 17.35
CA LYS A 234 3.03 -9.50 18.15
C LYS A 234 3.86 -10.78 18.17
N CYS A 235 5.05 -10.69 18.75
CA CYS A 235 5.84 -11.88 19.04
C CYS A 235 5.03 -12.75 20.01
N SER A 236 4.61 -13.90 19.49
CA SER A 236 3.81 -14.87 20.23
C SER A 236 4.60 -15.34 21.46
N GLY A 237 3.99 -15.21 22.63
CA GLY A 237 4.30 -16.04 23.79
C GLY A 237 3.35 -17.23 23.84
#